data_AF-A0A7C1MXM0-F1
#
_entry.id   AF-A0A7C1MXM0-F1
#
_cell.length_a   1.000
_cell.length_b   1.000
_cell.length_c   1.000
_cell.angle_alpha   90.00
_cell.angle_beta   90.00
_cell.angle_gamma   90.00
#
_symmetry.space_group_name_H-M   'P 1'
#
loop_
_entity.id
_entity.type
_entity.pdbx_description
1 polymer ?
#
loop_
_entity_poly.entity_id
_entity_poly.type
_entity_poly.pdbx_seq_one_letter_code
_entity_poly.pdbx_strand_id
1 'polypeptide(L)'
;MKIILAITLVFITTLSCKNEPKNLKKMQKMAHKEVIYQVFTRLFGNTNATNKPWGTIQENGVGKFSDFTPEALQKIKELGVTYIWYTGVPHHAVITDYTDYGISNDDADVVKGRAGSPYAVKDYYQVDPDLAEDPAKRMEEFEDLIKRTHAAGLKLIIDIVPNHVARNYEGKNNPEDVTDFGAEDDTDSVYAKNNNFYYIPGQDFKVPDWKNGYIPLGGISDSLVDGNFDESPAKWTGNGARDAHPDQNDWYETVKVNYGVNPDGGHDFETLPDNFYDKNYEEHAAFWKDKEVPSSWKKFKDIALFWIEKGVDGFRYDMAEMVPVEFWSYMNSAIKAKNPHAFLLAEVYNPSLYRDYIHKGKMDYLYDKVALYDTLKHIMQGHGSTDHLAPIIEGQQDIENHLLHFLENHDEQRIASPDFAGDAQKGKPAMVVSTTIT
;
A
#
# COMPACT_ATOMS: atom_id res chain seq x y z
N MET A 1 -96.27 -25.21 14.39
CA MET A 1 -95.18 -24.74 15.26
C MET A 1 -94.11 -25.83 15.30
N LYS A 2 -93.10 -25.72 14.42
CA LYS A 2 -91.99 -26.66 14.29
C LYS A 2 -90.72 -25.83 14.15
N ILE A 3 -89.77 -26.09 15.03
CA ILE A 3 -88.42 -25.51 15.06
C ILE A 3 -87.63 -26.19 13.93
N ILE A 4 -87.06 -25.41 13.01
CA ILE A 4 -86.07 -25.87 12.03
C ILE A 4 -84.80 -25.06 12.22
N LEU A 5 -83.76 -25.77 12.62
CA LEU A 5 -82.40 -25.32 12.87
C LEU A 5 -81.70 -25.11 11.50
N ALA A 6 -81.27 -23.89 11.19
CA ALA A 6 -80.48 -23.62 9.99
C ALA A 6 -78.99 -23.88 10.27
N ILE A 7 -78.43 -24.90 9.61
CA ILE A 7 -76.99 -25.21 9.59
C ILE A 7 -76.40 -24.53 8.34
N THR A 8 -75.54 -23.53 8.55
CA THR A 8 -74.77 -22.91 7.47
C THR A 8 -73.46 -23.66 7.28
N LEU A 9 -73.32 -24.36 6.16
CA LEU A 9 -72.11 -25.08 5.76
C LEU A 9 -71.08 -24.07 5.21
N VAL A 10 -69.94 -23.91 5.88
CA VAL A 10 -68.80 -23.12 5.37
C VAL A 10 -67.92 -24.04 4.52
N PHE A 11 -67.88 -23.81 3.21
CA PHE A 11 -66.93 -24.45 2.29
C PHE A 11 -65.57 -23.76 2.43
N ILE A 12 -64.60 -24.44 3.05
CA ILE A 12 -63.19 -24.03 3.04
C ILE A 12 -62.54 -24.62 1.79
N THR A 13 -62.26 -23.78 0.79
CA THR A 13 -61.42 -24.16 -0.35
C THR A 13 -59.96 -24.13 0.06
N THR A 14 -59.34 -25.29 0.21
CA THR A 14 -57.89 -25.43 0.39
C THR A 14 -57.20 -25.28 -0.97
N LEU A 15 -56.61 -24.11 -1.24
CA LEU A 15 -55.61 -24.01 -2.30
C LEU A 15 -54.33 -24.72 -1.84
N SER A 16 -54.10 -25.91 -2.39
CA SER A 16 -52.82 -26.62 -2.28
C SER A 16 -51.79 -25.93 -3.18
N CYS A 17 -50.95 -25.09 -2.59
CA CYS A 17 -49.71 -24.66 -3.24
C CYS A 17 -48.76 -25.87 -3.29
N LYS A 18 -48.50 -26.37 -4.50
CA LYS A 18 -47.41 -27.32 -4.76
C LYS A 18 -46.08 -26.63 -4.44
N ASN A 19 -45.38 -27.09 -3.42
CA ASN A 19 -43.97 -26.78 -3.23
C ASN A 19 -43.17 -27.55 -4.28
N GLU A 20 -42.77 -26.87 -5.35
CA GLU A 20 -41.65 -27.34 -6.14
C GLU A 20 -40.38 -27.23 -5.30
N PRO A 21 -39.54 -28.29 -5.23
CA PRO A 21 -38.25 -28.18 -4.57
C PRO A 21 -37.42 -27.17 -5.36
N LYS A 22 -37.20 -25.99 -4.77
CA LYS A 22 -36.19 -25.05 -5.26
C LYS A 22 -34.89 -25.85 -5.40
N ASN A 23 -34.41 -25.89 -6.64
CA ASN A 23 -33.11 -26.40 -7.00
C ASN A 23 -32.11 -25.65 -6.11
N LEU A 24 -31.64 -26.30 -5.04
CA LEU A 24 -30.57 -25.78 -4.19
C LEU A 24 -29.37 -25.68 -5.12
N LYS A 25 -29.15 -24.48 -5.67
CA LYS A 25 -27.85 -24.10 -6.24
C LYS A 25 -26.84 -24.60 -5.22
N LYS A 26 -25.99 -25.54 -5.65
CA LYS A 26 -24.79 -25.97 -4.93
C LYS A 26 -24.24 -24.71 -4.26
N MET A 27 -24.26 -24.64 -2.94
CA MET A 27 -23.55 -23.59 -2.21
C MET A 27 -22.12 -23.68 -2.74
N GLN A 28 -21.77 -22.75 -3.61
CA GLN A 28 -20.42 -22.55 -4.06
C GLN A 28 -19.65 -22.38 -2.76
N LYS A 29 -18.70 -23.29 -2.51
CA LYS A 29 -17.87 -23.31 -1.30
C LYS A 29 -17.45 -21.86 -1.09
N MET A 30 -17.97 -21.20 -0.05
CA MET A 30 -17.74 -19.76 0.11
C MET A 30 -16.23 -19.56 0.04
N ALA A 31 -15.79 -18.71 -0.88
CA ALA A 31 -14.39 -18.32 -0.93
C ALA A 31 -14.02 -17.87 0.48
N HIS A 32 -12.91 -18.38 1.00
CA HIS A 32 -12.43 -17.99 2.31
C HIS A 32 -12.21 -16.47 2.28
N LYS A 33 -12.88 -15.70 3.16
CA LYS A 33 -12.67 -14.25 3.22
C LYS A 33 -11.25 -13.99 3.71
N GLU A 34 -10.51 -13.21 2.94
CA GLU A 34 -9.16 -12.81 3.35
C GLU A 34 -9.26 -11.71 4.41
N VAL A 35 -8.44 -11.83 5.47
CA VAL A 35 -8.40 -10.92 6.60
C VAL A 35 -6.95 -10.52 6.81
N ILE A 36 -6.67 -9.24 6.65
CA ILE A 36 -5.32 -8.68 6.75
C ILE A 36 -5.14 -8.05 8.12
N TYR A 37 -4.07 -8.41 8.81
CA TYR A 37 -3.58 -7.69 9.97
C TYR A 37 -2.46 -6.74 9.54
N GLN A 38 -2.76 -5.44 9.42
CA GLN A 38 -1.73 -4.43 9.15
C GLN A 38 -0.93 -4.16 10.43
N VAL A 39 0.40 -4.16 10.29
CA VAL A 39 1.31 -3.76 11.36
C VAL A 39 2.37 -2.81 10.84
N PHE A 40 2.62 -1.74 11.59
CA PHE A 40 3.79 -0.91 11.37
C PHE A 40 4.98 -1.60 12.05
N THR A 41 5.84 -2.27 11.27
CA THR A 41 6.81 -3.27 11.76
C THR A 41 7.68 -2.73 12.89
N ARG A 42 8.22 -1.52 12.73
CA ARG A 42 9.05 -0.84 13.75
C ARG A 42 8.36 -0.48 15.07
N LEU A 43 7.02 -0.59 15.16
CA LEU A 43 6.27 -0.31 16.39
C LEU A 43 5.84 -1.60 17.11
N PHE A 44 5.80 -2.74 16.40
CA PHE A 44 5.42 -4.00 17.01
C PHE A 44 6.54 -4.54 17.90
N GLY A 45 6.21 -5.01 19.09
CA GLY A 45 7.20 -5.54 20.03
C GLY A 45 7.99 -4.49 20.82
N ASN A 46 8.04 -3.23 20.35
CA ASN A 46 8.64 -2.15 21.12
C ASN A 46 7.83 -1.86 22.40
N THR A 47 8.38 -2.25 23.54
CA THR A 47 7.77 -2.01 24.86
C THR A 47 8.27 -0.73 25.54
N ASN A 48 9.19 0.01 24.90
CA ASN A 48 9.64 1.29 25.41
C ASN A 48 8.55 2.35 25.22
N ALA A 49 8.06 2.88 26.33
CA ALA A 49 7.02 3.91 26.35
C ALA A 49 7.56 5.34 26.15
N THR A 50 8.88 5.49 25.98
CA THR A 50 9.51 6.79 25.75
C THR A 50 9.11 7.30 24.37
N ASN A 51 8.55 8.51 24.34
CA ASN A 51 8.16 9.20 23.12
C ASN A 51 8.86 10.57 23.10
N LYS A 52 10.20 10.54 23.06
CA LYS A 52 11.00 11.75 23.00
C LYS A 52 10.95 12.29 21.56
N PRO A 53 10.49 13.54 21.34
CA PRO A 53 10.57 14.17 20.04
C PRO A 53 12.01 14.15 19.54
N TRP A 54 12.21 13.70 18.29
CA TRP A 54 13.55 13.54 17.68
C TRP A 54 14.49 12.62 18.48
N GLY A 55 13.93 11.70 19.28
CA GLY A 55 14.70 10.72 20.03
C GLY A 55 15.39 9.71 19.12
N THR A 56 16.57 9.24 19.53
CA THR A 56 17.29 8.19 18.81
C THR A 56 16.59 6.83 18.96
N ILE A 57 17.03 5.85 18.16
CA ILE A 57 16.58 4.47 18.27
C ILE A 57 16.86 3.87 19.66
N GLN A 58 17.95 4.29 20.34
CA GLN A 58 18.25 3.88 21.71
C GLN A 58 17.32 4.52 22.74
N GLU A 59 16.86 5.75 22.49
CA GLU A 59 16.00 6.49 23.43
C GLU A 59 14.54 6.02 23.34
N ASN A 60 14.00 5.90 22.12
CA ASN A 60 12.59 5.58 21.89
C ASN A 60 12.35 4.07 21.67
N GLY A 61 13.40 3.28 21.42
CA GLY A 61 13.27 1.89 21.04
C GLY A 61 12.74 1.70 19.61
N VAL A 62 12.81 0.45 19.15
CA VAL A 62 12.30 0.01 17.84
C VAL A 62 11.88 -1.44 17.93
N GLY A 63 10.82 -1.79 17.22
CA GLY A 63 10.40 -3.17 17.00
C GLY A 63 11.33 -3.89 16.04
N LYS A 64 11.51 -5.19 16.25
CA LYS A 64 12.44 -6.04 15.50
C LYS A 64 11.71 -7.17 14.78
N PHE A 65 12.32 -7.72 13.73
CA PHE A 65 11.80 -8.93 13.08
C PHE A 65 11.66 -10.11 14.06
N SER A 66 12.54 -10.18 15.07
CA SER A 66 12.54 -11.16 16.15
C SER A 66 11.30 -11.06 17.07
N ASP A 67 10.68 -9.88 17.18
CA ASP A 67 9.51 -9.65 18.04
C ASP A 67 8.26 -10.39 17.56
N PHE A 68 8.22 -10.74 16.27
CA PHE A 68 7.20 -11.64 15.70
C PHE A 68 7.53 -13.09 16.04
N THR A 69 7.44 -13.39 17.34
CA THR A 69 7.64 -14.73 17.89
C THR A 69 6.57 -15.70 17.39
N PRO A 70 6.81 -17.02 17.43
CA PRO A 70 5.78 -18.01 17.11
C PRO A 70 4.49 -17.83 17.93
N GLU A 71 4.60 -17.41 19.20
CA GLU A 71 3.44 -17.11 20.03
C GLU A 71 2.67 -15.89 19.52
N ALA A 72 3.36 -14.78 19.23
CA ALA A 72 2.74 -13.58 18.70
C ALA A 72 1.99 -13.84 17.38
N LEU A 73 2.63 -14.56 16.46
CA LEU A 73 2.02 -14.94 15.17
C LEU A 73 0.83 -15.88 15.37
N GLN A 74 0.92 -16.85 16.29
CA GLN A 74 -0.20 -17.71 16.62
C GLN A 74 -1.38 -16.93 17.21
N LYS A 75 -1.12 -15.91 18.05
CA LYS A 75 -2.16 -15.02 18.57
C LYS A 75 -2.82 -14.16 17.49
N ILE A 76 -2.04 -13.67 16.52
CA ILE A 76 -2.60 -12.99 15.35
C ILE A 76 -3.48 -13.97 14.55
N LYS A 77 -3.02 -15.22 14.36
CA LYS A 77 -3.82 -16.25 13.66
C LYS A 77 -5.13 -16.57 14.36
N GLU A 78 -5.15 -16.62 15.69
CA GLU A 78 -6.36 -16.84 16.51
C GLU A 78 -7.45 -15.76 16.30
N LEU A 79 -7.08 -14.56 15.81
CA LEU A 79 -8.04 -13.52 15.43
C LEU A 79 -8.79 -13.82 14.10
N GLY A 80 -8.45 -14.92 13.41
CA GLY A 80 -9.00 -15.27 12.10
C GLY A 80 -8.25 -14.65 10.92
N VAL A 81 -7.05 -14.11 11.17
CA VAL A 81 -6.20 -13.46 10.16
C VAL A 81 -5.66 -14.48 9.17
N THR A 82 -5.55 -14.07 7.90
CA THR A 82 -4.96 -14.87 6.82
C THR A 82 -3.64 -14.28 6.32
N TYR A 83 -3.53 -12.95 6.23
CA TYR A 83 -2.32 -12.24 5.86
C TYR A 83 -1.86 -11.28 6.96
N ILE A 84 -0.56 -11.16 7.17
CA ILE A 84 0.02 -10.01 7.85
C ILE A 84 0.58 -9.06 6.79
N TRP A 85 0.25 -7.78 6.90
CA TRP A 85 0.88 -6.72 6.13
C TRP A 85 1.95 -6.05 6.99
N TYR A 86 3.21 -6.29 6.63
CA TYR A 86 4.37 -5.67 7.28
C TYR A 86 4.73 -4.36 6.58
N THR A 87 4.26 -3.23 7.13
CA THR A 87 4.58 -1.90 6.62
C THR A 87 6.03 -1.52 6.96
N GLY A 88 6.72 -0.88 6.01
CA GLY A 88 8.06 -0.32 6.18
C GLY A 88 9.19 -1.34 6.21
N VAL A 89 9.06 -2.44 5.46
CA VAL A 89 10.10 -3.48 5.36
C VAL A 89 11.25 -3.10 4.42
N PRO A 90 11.02 -2.64 3.16
CA PRO A 90 12.11 -2.22 2.29
C PRO A 90 12.95 -1.12 2.93
N HIS A 91 14.25 -1.12 2.67
CA HIS A 91 15.17 -0.15 3.26
C HIS A 91 14.82 1.27 2.80
N HIS A 92 14.28 2.08 3.71
CA HIS A 92 13.97 3.49 3.47
C HIS A 92 15.04 4.41 4.06
N ALA A 93 15.00 5.68 3.69
CA ALA A 93 15.98 6.65 4.17
C ALA A 93 15.88 6.87 5.68
N VAL A 94 17.00 6.81 6.40
CA VAL A 94 17.07 6.92 7.87
C VAL A 94 18.29 7.73 8.31
N ILE A 95 18.20 8.36 9.48
CA ILE A 95 19.29 9.17 10.06
C ILE A 95 20.19 8.35 11.00
N THR A 96 19.80 7.12 11.34
CA THR A 96 20.67 6.23 12.11
C THR A 96 21.91 5.87 11.29
N ASP A 97 23.11 6.04 11.87
CA ASP A 97 24.36 5.73 11.19
C ASP A 97 24.60 4.22 11.10
N TYR A 98 24.72 3.73 9.87
CA TYR A 98 24.99 2.32 9.54
C TYR A 98 26.21 2.17 8.62
N THR A 99 27.14 3.13 8.64
CA THR A 99 28.34 3.13 7.79
C THR A 99 29.26 1.93 8.05
N ASP A 100 29.32 1.43 9.28
CA ASP A 100 30.02 0.18 9.66
C ASP A 100 29.47 -1.06 8.93
N TYR A 101 28.25 -0.98 8.39
CA TYR A 101 27.59 -2.03 7.61
C TYR A 101 27.56 -1.73 6.10
N GLY A 102 28.33 -0.72 5.67
CA GLY A 102 28.41 -0.31 4.27
C GLY A 102 27.21 0.50 3.78
N ILE A 103 26.33 0.98 4.66
CA ILE A 103 25.18 1.81 4.30
C ILE A 103 25.59 3.28 4.37
N SER A 104 25.30 4.07 3.32
CA SER A 104 25.58 5.51 3.35
C SER A 104 24.63 6.22 4.29
N ASN A 105 25.08 7.29 4.94
CA ASN A 105 24.20 8.15 5.72
C ASN A 105 23.25 8.93 4.80
N ASP A 106 22.02 9.15 5.28
CA ASP A 106 21.12 10.12 4.69
C ASP A 106 21.23 11.48 5.37
N ASP A 107 20.65 12.47 4.72
CA ASP A 107 20.73 13.87 5.10
C ASP A 107 19.44 14.31 5.81
N ALA A 108 19.58 14.93 6.99
CA ALA A 108 18.43 15.29 7.81
C ALA A 108 17.69 16.54 7.33
N ASP A 109 18.25 17.29 6.39
CA ASP A 109 17.55 18.38 5.69
C ASP A 109 16.52 17.84 4.70
N VAL A 110 16.67 16.59 4.22
CA VAL A 110 15.73 15.97 3.28
C VAL A 110 15.02 14.72 3.81
N VAL A 111 15.35 14.20 5.00
CA VAL A 111 14.61 13.09 5.65
C VAL A 111 13.70 13.60 6.76
N LYS A 112 12.42 13.19 6.76
CA LYS A 112 11.49 13.59 7.82
C LYS A 112 11.71 12.78 9.11
N GLY A 113 12.32 13.43 10.08
CA GLY A 113 12.61 12.82 11.39
C GLY A 113 13.75 11.81 11.32
N ARG A 114 14.04 11.15 12.45
CA ARG A 114 15.22 10.27 12.51
C ARG A 114 15.02 8.92 11.84
N ALA A 115 13.80 8.41 11.93
CA ALA A 115 13.47 7.09 11.42
C ALA A 115 12.98 7.12 9.96
N GLY A 116 12.87 8.31 9.37
CA GLY A 116 12.34 8.51 8.03
C GLY A 116 10.89 8.05 7.82
N SER A 117 10.44 8.23 6.59
CA SER A 117 9.19 7.68 6.09
C SER A 117 9.43 6.30 5.48
N PRO A 118 8.64 5.26 5.82
CA PRO A 118 8.74 3.94 5.18
C PRO A 118 8.45 3.95 3.68
N TYR A 119 7.90 5.07 3.18
CA TYR A 119 7.56 5.27 1.77
C TYR A 119 8.68 5.95 0.97
N ALA A 120 9.71 6.46 1.65
CA ALA A 120 10.92 6.99 1.02
C ALA A 120 11.96 5.86 0.86
N VAL A 121 11.67 4.89 0.00
CA VAL A 121 12.52 3.69 -0.17
C VAL A 121 13.86 4.06 -0.81
N LYS A 122 14.97 3.70 -0.15
CA LYS A 122 16.35 3.95 -0.56
C LYS A 122 16.97 2.77 -1.30
N ASP A 123 16.68 1.54 -0.86
CA ASP A 123 17.13 0.31 -1.51
C ASP A 123 16.00 -0.72 -1.53
N TYR A 124 15.53 -1.08 -2.72
CA TYR A 124 14.43 -2.03 -2.90
C TYR A 124 14.84 -3.51 -2.74
N TYR A 125 16.12 -3.82 -2.79
CA TYR A 125 16.63 -5.20 -2.74
C TYR A 125 17.17 -5.55 -1.34
N GLN A 126 16.88 -4.70 -0.36
CA GLN A 126 17.28 -4.88 1.03
C GLN A 126 16.16 -4.45 1.98
N VAL A 127 16.22 -4.94 3.21
CA VAL A 127 15.31 -4.51 4.28
C VAL A 127 15.92 -3.44 5.17
N ASP A 128 15.07 -2.68 5.83
CA ASP A 128 15.47 -1.59 6.71
C ASP A 128 16.34 -2.10 7.89
N PRO A 129 17.53 -1.49 8.13
CA PRO A 129 18.46 -1.92 9.16
C PRO A 129 17.97 -1.68 10.59
N ASP A 130 17.03 -0.76 10.83
CA ASP A 130 16.45 -0.52 12.16
C ASP A 130 15.64 -1.75 12.63
N LEU A 131 15.13 -2.57 11.71
CA LEU A 131 14.24 -3.70 12.00
C LEU A 131 14.99 -5.00 12.38
N ALA A 132 16.29 -5.07 12.14
CA ALA A 132 17.11 -6.24 12.45
C ALA A 132 17.77 -6.12 13.84
N GLU A 133 18.03 -7.25 14.48
CA GLU A 133 18.89 -7.32 15.67
C GLU A 133 20.34 -7.07 15.28
N ASP A 134 20.81 -7.76 14.23
CA ASP A 134 22.11 -7.56 13.60
C ASP A 134 21.92 -6.94 12.21
N PRO A 135 22.19 -5.63 12.02
CA PRO A 135 22.07 -4.98 10.72
C PRO A 135 22.86 -5.66 9.60
N ALA A 136 23.96 -6.37 9.90
CA ALA A 136 24.71 -7.13 8.90
C ALA A 136 23.92 -8.33 8.33
N LYS A 137 22.94 -8.85 9.08
CA LYS A 137 22.14 -10.04 8.74
C LYS A 137 20.67 -9.72 8.46
N ARG A 138 20.34 -8.44 8.30
CA ARG A 138 18.96 -7.95 8.17
C ARG A 138 18.11 -8.71 7.14
N MET A 139 18.66 -9.05 5.97
CA MET A 139 17.95 -9.89 4.98
C MET A 139 17.66 -11.31 5.52
N GLU A 140 18.65 -11.95 6.15
CA GLU A 140 18.50 -13.29 6.72
C GLU A 140 17.44 -13.30 7.83
N GLU A 141 17.43 -12.27 8.69
CA GLU A 141 16.45 -12.13 9.76
C GLU A 141 15.03 -11.92 9.22
N PHE A 142 14.87 -11.18 8.11
CA PHE A 142 13.59 -11.03 7.44
C PHE A 142 13.14 -12.33 6.76
N GLU A 143 14.04 -13.07 6.11
CA GLU A 143 13.74 -14.40 5.57
C GLU A 143 13.31 -15.38 6.67
N ASP A 144 13.89 -15.27 7.87
CA ASP A 144 13.46 -16.04 9.01
C ASP A 144 12.09 -15.60 9.55
N LEU A 145 11.75 -14.31 9.48
CA LEU A 145 10.39 -13.84 9.73
C LEU A 145 9.39 -14.44 8.72
N ILE A 146 9.70 -14.42 7.42
CA ILE A 146 8.87 -15.07 6.38
C ILE A 146 8.59 -16.52 6.76
N LYS A 147 9.63 -17.30 7.06
CA LYS A 147 9.50 -18.70 7.46
C LYS A 147 8.63 -18.87 8.71
N ARG A 148 8.81 -18.02 9.73
CA ARG A 148 7.99 -18.05 10.96
C ARG A 148 6.52 -17.76 10.67
N THR A 149 6.24 -16.77 9.83
CA THR A 149 4.87 -16.40 9.42
C THR A 149 4.19 -17.54 8.68
N HIS A 150 4.87 -18.17 7.72
CA HIS A 150 4.35 -19.35 7.02
C HIS A 150 4.16 -20.55 7.95
N ALA A 151 5.08 -20.79 8.89
CA ALA A 151 4.95 -21.86 9.88
C ALA A 151 3.73 -21.69 10.80
N ALA A 152 3.31 -20.45 11.06
CA ALA A 152 2.08 -20.14 11.79
C ALA A 152 0.79 -20.29 10.94
N GLY A 153 0.91 -20.68 9.66
CA GLY A 153 -0.21 -20.78 8.73
C GLY A 153 -0.79 -19.42 8.31
N LEU A 154 0.04 -18.38 8.36
CA LEU A 154 -0.24 -17.03 7.86
C LEU A 154 0.55 -16.81 6.57
N LYS A 155 0.03 -15.92 5.73
CA LYS A 155 0.75 -15.37 4.58
C LYS A 155 1.22 -13.96 4.89
N LEU A 156 2.07 -13.39 4.05
CA LEU A 156 2.53 -12.01 4.23
C LEU A 156 2.47 -11.17 2.96
N ILE A 157 2.23 -9.87 3.14
CA ILE A 157 2.45 -8.85 2.13
C ILE A 157 3.35 -7.73 2.69
N ILE A 158 4.08 -7.08 1.79
CA ILE A 158 4.87 -5.88 2.08
C ILE A 158 4.45 -4.74 1.15
N ASP A 159 4.88 -3.53 1.46
CA ASP A 159 4.71 -2.38 0.57
C ASP A 159 5.70 -2.41 -0.60
N ILE A 160 5.22 -2.04 -1.79
CA ILE A 160 6.05 -1.52 -2.88
C ILE A 160 5.52 -0.13 -3.22
N VAL A 161 6.42 0.84 -3.50
CA VAL A 161 6.07 2.25 -3.76
C VAL A 161 6.47 2.64 -5.20
N PRO A 162 5.70 2.29 -6.24
CA PRO A 162 6.10 2.58 -7.61
C PRO A 162 6.12 4.09 -7.94
N ASN A 163 5.32 4.92 -7.27
CA ASN A 163 5.23 6.35 -7.59
C ASN A 163 6.55 7.10 -7.42
N HIS A 164 7.32 6.78 -6.39
CA HIS A 164 8.45 7.58 -5.94
C HIS A 164 9.48 6.73 -5.18
N VAL A 165 10.68 7.27 -5.02
CA VAL A 165 11.77 6.68 -4.22
C VAL A 165 12.38 7.73 -3.30
N ALA A 166 13.23 7.35 -2.35
CA ALA A 166 13.97 8.30 -1.52
C ALA A 166 14.73 9.34 -2.38
N ARG A 167 14.87 10.57 -1.88
CA ARG A 167 15.70 11.61 -2.54
C ARG A 167 17.12 11.12 -2.77
N ASN A 168 17.70 10.54 -1.73
CA ASN A 168 19.00 9.91 -1.71
C ASN A 168 18.89 8.39 -1.99
N TYR A 169 18.26 8.00 -3.10
CA TYR A 169 18.15 6.61 -3.52
C TYR A 169 19.54 6.02 -3.81
N GLU A 170 19.81 4.82 -3.30
CA GLU A 170 21.06 4.09 -3.54
C GLU A 170 20.82 2.58 -3.42
N GLY A 171 20.82 1.88 -4.55
CA GLY A 171 20.61 0.43 -4.61
C GLY A 171 21.92 -0.34 -4.45
N LYS A 172 22.44 -0.43 -3.23
CA LYS A 172 23.67 -1.20 -2.95
C LYS A 172 23.48 -2.71 -3.04
N ASN A 173 22.24 -3.17 -3.02
CA ASN A 173 21.89 -4.59 -3.00
C ASN A 173 21.22 -5.09 -4.29
N ASN A 174 21.30 -4.32 -5.38
CA ASN A 174 20.79 -4.72 -6.68
C ASN A 174 21.36 -6.08 -7.13
N PRO A 175 20.56 -6.93 -7.81
CA PRO A 175 21.08 -8.10 -8.51
C PRO A 175 22.15 -7.75 -9.55
N GLU A 176 22.96 -8.74 -9.93
CA GLU A 176 23.93 -8.60 -11.02
C GLU A 176 23.23 -8.09 -12.30
N ASP A 177 23.85 -7.13 -12.98
CA ASP A 177 23.32 -6.42 -14.17
C ASP A 177 22.13 -5.48 -13.95
N VAL A 178 21.66 -5.27 -12.71
CA VAL A 178 20.62 -4.28 -12.40
C VAL A 178 21.26 -2.96 -11.97
N THR A 179 21.07 -1.91 -12.78
CA THR A 179 21.52 -0.55 -12.47
C THR A 179 20.54 0.18 -11.54
N ASP A 180 21.04 1.20 -10.84
CA ASP A 180 20.21 2.07 -10.00
C ASP A 180 19.21 2.89 -10.81
N PHE A 181 18.13 3.33 -10.17
CA PHE A 181 17.26 4.33 -10.78
C PHE A 181 18.05 5.62 -11.01
N GLY A 182 17.99 6.17 -12.21
CA GLY A 182 18.69 7.41 -12.55
C GLY A 182 20.12 7.21 -13.07
N ALA A 183 20.69 6.00 -12.98
CA ALA A 183 22.07 5.73 -13.38
C ALA A 183 22.33 5.90 -14.89
N GLU A 184 21.28 5.75 -15.70
CA GLU A 184 21.33 5.81 -17.17
C GLU A 184 20.49 6.98 -17.72
N ASP A 185 20.03 7.87 -16.86
CA ASP A 185 19.15 8.98 -17.25
C ASP A 185 19.93 10.06 -18.00
N ASP A 186 19.28 10.65 -19.01
CA ASP A 186 19.71 11.92 -19.60
C ASP A 186 19.27 13.07 -18.69
N THR A 187 20.20 13.59 -17.89
CA THR A 187 19.94 14.64 -16.90
C THR A 187 19.86 16.04 -17.50
N ASP A 188 20.24 16.22 -18.78
CA ASP A 188 20.11 17.49 -19.51
C ASP A 188 18.68 17.73 -20.01
N SER A 189 17.83 16.70 -19.96
CA SER A 189 16.43 16.72 -20.38
C SER A 189 15.48 16.63 -19.20
N VAL A 190 14.42 17.44 -19.18
CA VAL A 190 13.35 17.35 -18.16
C VAL A 190 12.72 15.95 -18.14
N TYR A 191 12.56 15.37 -19.34
CA TYR A 191 11.92 14.07 -19.54
C TYR A 191 12.57 13.38 -20.75
N ALA A 192 12.77 12.07 -20.61
CA ALA A 192 12.93 11.15 -21.72
C ALA A 192 12.21 9.84 -21.37
N LYS A 193 11.66 9.13 -22.36
CA LYS A 193 10.89 7.87 -22.15
C LYS A 193 11.60 6.88 -21.21
N ASN A 194 12.92 6.75 -21.34
CA ASN A 194 13.71 5.78 -20.58
C ASN A 194 14.42 6.36 -19.35
N ASN A 195 14.29 7.67 -19.09
CA ASN A 195 14.72 8.22 -17.81
C ASN A 195 13.84 7.62 -16.70
N ASN A 196 14.45 7.33 -15.56
CA ASN A 196 13.77 6.92 -14.35
C ASN A 196 13.19 8.10 -13.57
N PHE A 197 13.73 9.30 -13.72
CA PHE A 197 13.27 10.50 -13.04
C PHE A 197 12.95 11.64 -14.01
N TYR A 198 12.24 12.64 -13.48
CA TYR A 198 12.08 13.95 -14.13
C TYR A 198 13.07 14.93 -13.52
N TYR A 199 13.75 15.68 -14.38
CA TYR A 199 14.80 16.62 -13.97
C TYR A 199 14.38 18.08 -14.17
N ILE A 200 15.15 18.98 -13.56
CA ILE A 200 15.10 20.42 -13.71
C ILE A 200 16.49 20.86 -14.21
N PRO A 201 16.78 20.73 -15.52
CA PRO A 201 18.12 20.95 -16.05
C PRO A 201 18.66 22.34 -15.71
N GLY A 202 19.93 22.39 -15.31
CA GLY A 202 20.64 23.63 -14.98
C GLY A 202 20.29 24.27 -13.64
N GLN A 203 19.53 23.59 -12.77
CA GLN A 203 19.25 24.05 -11.41
C GLN A 203 19.67 23.01 -10.38
N ASP A 204 20.40 23.45 -9.36
CA ASP A 204 20.74 22.62 -8.20
C ASP A 204 19.57 22.59 -7.22
N PHE A 205 19.40 21.47 -6.53
CA PHE A 205 18.38 21.34 -5.50
C PHE A 205 18.65 22.30 -4.33
N LYS A 206 17.57 22.79 -3.73
CA LYS A 206 17.59 23.61 -2.52
C LYS A 206 16.62 23.06 -1.51
N VAL A 207 17.11 22.87 -0.29
CA VAL A 207 16.31 22.43 0.86
C VAL A 207 15.13 23.40 1.09
N PRO A 208 13.92 22.91 1.41
CA PRO A 208 12.77 23.77 1.67
C PRO A 208 13.00 24.85 2.72
N ASP A 209 12.33 25.99 2.54
CA ASP A 209 12.21 26.98 3.62
C ASP A 209 11.24 26.45 4.69
N TRP A 210 11.76 26.22 5.90
CA TRP A 210 10.96 25.76 7.03
C TRP A 210 10.05 26.87 7.58
N LYS A 211 8.75 26.60 7.68
CA LYS A 211 7.72 27.53 8.15
C LYS A 211 7.15 27.07 9.49
N ASN A 212 6.40 27.95 10.15
CA ASN A 212 5.68 27.66 11.41
C ASN A 212 6.56 27.14 12.57
N GLY A 213 7.84 27.51 12.58
CA GLY A 213 8.78 27.10 13.63
C GLY A 213 9.26 25.65 13.52
N TYR A 214 9.04 24.99 12.38
CA TYR A 214 9.66 23.70 12.10
C TYR A 214 11.18 23.87 12.00
N ILE A 215 11.92 22.97 12.63
CA ILE A 215 13.38 22.89 12.56
C ILE A 215 13.72 21.40 12.41
N PRO A 216 14.44 20.99 11.35
CA PRO A 216 14.88 19.60 11.20
C PRO A 216 15.56 19.10 12.47
N LEU A 217 15.19 17.88 12.87
CA LEU A 217 15.66 17.23 14.11
C LEU A 217 15.52 18.06 15.39
N GLY A 218 14.63 19.06 15.41
CA GLY A 218 14.43 19.95 16.55
C GLY A 218 15.60 20.91 16.81
N GLY A 219 16.44 21.18 15.80
CA GLY A 219 17.56 22.11 15.93
C GLY A 219 18.74 21.57 16.73
N ILE A 220 18.81 20.24 16.91
CA ILE A 220 20.01 19.60 17.41
C ILE A 220 21.13 19.91 16.41
N SER A 221 22.14 20.65 16.85
CA SER A 221 23.33 20.99 16.07
C SER A 221 24.10 19.70 15.77
N ASP A 222 23.77 19.09 14.64
CA ASP A 222 24.49 17.97 14.05
C ASP A 222 25.03 18.43 12.68
N SER A 223 26.10 17.82 12.19
CA SER A 223 26.60 18.10 10.84
C SER A 223 25.60 17.71 9.74
N LEU A 224 24.53 17.00 10.10
CA LEU A 224 23.48 16.52 9.20
C LEU A 224 22.34 17.53 8.95
N VAL A 225 22.37 18.71 9.61
CA VAL A 225 21.40 19.80 9.40
C VAL A 225 22.19 21.07 9.10
N ASP A 226 22.66 21.20 7.87
CA ASP A 226 23.49 22.32 7.42
C ASP A 226 22.78 23.23 6.39
N GLY A 227 21.55 22.87 6.01
CA GLY A 227 20.71 23.58 5.05
C GLY A 227 21.05 23.29 3.59
N ASN A 228 21.88 22.29 3.31
CA ASN A 228 22.29 21.91 1.96
C ASN A 228 22.00 20.42 1.72
N PHE A 229 21.83 20.07 0.46
CA PHE A 229 21.77 18.68 0.02
C PHE A 229 22.30 18.63 -1.41
N ASP A 230 23.38 17.88 -1.63
CA ASP A 230 24.06 17.86 -2.92
C ASP A 230 23.26 17.07 -3.96
N GLU A 231 22.49 17.78 -4.77
CA GLU A 231 21.83 17.22 -5.94
C GLU A 231 21.82 18.20 -7.11
N SER A 232 22.45 17.79 -8.22
CA SER A 232 22.49 18.56 -9.45
C SER A 232 22.42 17.62 -10.67
N PRO A 233 21.49 17.84 -11.62
CA PRO A 233 20.37 18.78 -11.53
C PRO A 233 19.29 18.29 -10.55
N ALA A 234 18.50 19.24 -10.05
CA ALA A 234 17.36 18.95 -9.18
C ALA A 234 16.32 18.05 -9.89
N LYS A 235 15.72 17.13 -9.16
CA LYS A 235 14.63 16.27 -9.61
C LYS A 235 13.28 16.72 -9.05
N TRP A 236 12.19 16.37 -9.74
CA TRP A 236 10.83 16.62 -9.25
C TRP A 236 10.56 15.82 -7.96
N THR A 237 9.81 16.42 -7.03
CA THR A 237 9.43 15.75 -5.77
C THR A 237 8.42 14.62 -6.03
N GLY A 238 8.25 13.68 -5.10
CA GLY A 238 7.36 12.52 -5.30
C GLY A 238 5.89 12.86 -5.60
N ASN A 239 5.38 14.00 -5.11
CA ASN A 239 4.04 14.52 -5.45
C ASN A 239 3.98 15.26 -6.79
N GLY A 240 5.11 15.40 -7.49
CA GLY A 240 5.22 15.99 -8.82
C GLY A 240 5.49 17.50 -8.83
N ALA A 241 5.97 18.10 -7.75
CA ALA A 241 6.39 19.50 -7.76
C ALA A 241 7.62 19.67 -8.66
N ARG A 242 7.59 20.70 -9.51
CA ARG A 242 8.57 20.95 -10.57
C ARG A 242 9.51 22.10 -10.24
N ASP A 243 9.79 22.28 -8.95
CA ASP A 243 10.63 23.35 -8.41
C ASP A 243 11.91 22.76 -7.82
N ALA A 244 13.05 23.40 -8.09
CA ALA A 244 14.33 23.03 -7.50
C ALA A 244 14.39 23.42 -6.02
N HIS A 245 13.53 24.33 -5.57
CA HIS A 245 13.33 24.72 -4.18
C HIS A 245 11.88 24.39 -3.76
N PRO A 246 11.55 23.13 -3.46
CA PRO A 246 10.18 22.74 -3.14
C PRO A 246 9.67 23.34 -1.83
N ASP A 247 8.34 23.37 -1.66
CA ASP A 247 7.72 23.78 -0.42
C ASP A 247 7.89 22.69 0.66
N GLN A 248 7.90 23.08 1.93
CA GLN A 248 7.99 22.12 3.05
C GLN A 248 6.85 21.08 3.07
N ASN A 249 5.73 21.34 2.40
CA ASN A 249 4.60 20.39 2.31
C ASN A 249 4.68 19.50 1.06
N ASP A 250 5.60 19.77 0.14
CA ASP A 250 5.88 18.83 -0.95
C ASP A 250 6.53 17.57 -0.39
N TRP A 251 6.52 16.50 -1.20
CA TRP A 251 7.23 15.28 -0.85
C TRP A 251 8.72 15.43 -1.16
N TYR A 252 9.35 16.43 -0.54
CA TYR A 252 10.74 16.83 -0.80
C TYR A 252 11.75 15.71 -0.50
N GLU A 253 11.40 14.80 0.42
CA GLU A 253 12.20 13.62 0.79
C GLU A 253 12.17 12.50 -0.26
N THR A 254 11.35 12.65 -1.32
CA THR A 254 11.18 11.64 -2.36
C THR A 254 11.25 12.23 -3.76
N VAL A 255 11.59 11.39 -4.73
CA VAL A 255 11.72 11.75 -6.14
C VAL A 255 10.65 11.02 -6.95
N LYS A 256 9.95 11.75 -7.82
CA LYS A 256 8.93 11.18 -8.72
C LYS A 256 9.59 10.26 -9.75
N VAL A 257 9.09 9.03 -9.83
CA VAL A 257 9.49 8.09 -10.88
C VAL A 257 8.74 8.41 -12.17
N ASN A 258 9.48 8.40 -13.27
CA ASN A 258 8.99 8.52 -14.63
C ASN A 258 8.55 7.16 -15.19
N TYR A 259 7.32 7.10 -15.71
CA TYR A 259 6.69 5.93 -16.31
C TYR A 259 6.48 6.07 -17.81
N GLY A 260 7.23 6.94 -18.50
CA GLY A 260 7.00 7.30 -19.90
C GLY A 260 5.78 8.21 -20.07
N VAL A 261 5.51 9.06 -19.07
CA VAL A 261 4.42 10.04 -19.10
C VAL A 261 5.03 11.42 -19.28
N ASN A 262 4.70 12.07 -20.37
CA ASN A 262 5.22 13.39 -20.71
C ASN A 262 4.71 14.44 -19.70
N PRO A 263 5.42 15.56 -19.47
CA PRO A 263 4.97 16.63 -18.58
C PRO A 263 3.61 17.26 -18.92
N ASP A 264 3.10 17.05 -20.14
CA ASP A 264 1.80 17.48 -20.63
C ASP A 264 0.69 16.41 -20.48
N GLY A 265 1.04 15.22 -19.98
CA GLY A 265 0.14 14.07 -19.79
C GLY A 265 0.10 13.08 -20.95
N GLY A 266 0.85 13.30 -22.03
CA GLY A 266 1.01 12.32 -23.11
C GLY A 266 1.75 11.05 -22.65
N HIS A 267 1.55 9.92 -23.33
CA HIS A 267 2.19 8.64 -22.98
C HIS A 267 3.10 8.15 -24.12
N ASP A 268 4.33 7.74 -23.79
CA ASP A 268 5.30 7.15 -24.74
C ASP A 268 5.36 5.61 -24.62
N PHE A 269 4.22 5.00 -24.36
CA PHE A 269 4.02 3.56 -24.30
C PHE A 269 2.69 3.16 -24.93
N GLU A 270 2.57 1.88 -25.26
CA GLU A 270 1.36 1.32 -25.85
C GLU A 270 0.25 1.22 -24.80
N THR A 271 -0.97 1.62 -25.18
CA THR A 271 -2.14 1.55 -24.29
C THR A 271 -2.89 0.24 -24.46
N LEU A 272 -3.59 -0.17 -23.40
CA LEU A 272 -4.39 -1.40 -23.43
C LEU A 272 -5.71 -1.16 -24.18
N PRO A 273 -6.04 -1.98 -25.20
CA PRO A 273 -7.35 -1.94 -25.83
C PRO A 273 -8.49 -2.25 -24.84
N ASP A 274 -9.70 -1.74 -25.11
CA ASP A 274 -10.83 -1.89 -24.18
C ASP A 274 -11.25 -3.35 -23.90
N ASN A 275 -11.00 -4.27 -24.84
CA ASN A 275 -11.30 -5.68 -24.64
C ASN A 275 -10.37 -6.39 -23.64
N PHE A 276 -9.39 -5.70 -23.05
CA PHE A 276 -8.53 -6.24 -21.99
C PHE A 276 -9.21 -6.27 -20.62
N TYR A 277 -10.40 -5.67 -20.47
CA TYR A 277 -11.20 -5.80 -19.27
C TYR A 277 -11.47 -7.28 -18.89
N ASP A 278 -11.80 -8.10 -19.90
CA ASP A 278 -12.21 -9.50 -19.70
C ASP A 278 -11.07 -10.51 -19.84
N LYS A 279 -9.84 -10.04 -20.10
CA LYS A 279 -8.68 -10.91 -20.36
C LYS A 279 -8.01 -11.38 -19.07
N ASN A 280 -7.48 -12.60 -19.07
CA ASN A 280 -6.74 -13.14 -17.93
C ASN A 280 -5.30 -12.61 -17.88
N TYR A 281 -4.57 -12.87 -16.80
CA TYR A 281 -3.20 -12.36 -16.66
C TYR A 281 -2.25 -12.94 -17.71
N GLU A 282 -2.47 -14.15 -18.21
CA GLU A 282 -1.64 -14.75 -19.27
C GLU A 282 -1.77 -13.99 -20.60
N GLU A 283 -2.98 -13.55 -20.94
CA GLU A 283 -3.22 -12.72 -22.12
C GLU A 283 -2.61 -11.32 -21.98
N HIS A 284 -2.63 -10.74 -20.77
CA HIS A 284 -1.92 -9.47 -20.50
C HIS A 284 -0.41 -9.66 -20.62
N ALA A 285 0.16 -10.73 -20.04
CA ALA A 285 1.58 -11.04 -20.16
C ALA A 285 1.99 -11.25 -21.63
N ALA A 286 1.14 -11.92 -22.41
CA ALA A 286 1.36 -12.12 -23.84
C ALA A 286 1.34 -10.79 -24.63
N PHE A 287 0.45 -9.85 -24.26
CA PHE A 287 0.38 -8.53 -24.89
C PHE A 287 1.68 -7.74 -24.70
N TRP A 288 2.26 -7.78 -23.50
CA TRP A 288 3.46 -7.00 -23.17
C TRP A 288 4.77 -7.60 -23.67
N LYS A 289 4.79 -8.89 -24.04
CA LYS A 289 6.01 -9.64 -24.35
C LYS A 289 6.90 -8.99 -25.42
N ASP A 290 6.29 -8.42 -26.45
CA ASP A 290 6.99 -7.84 -27.61
C ASP A 290 6.91 -6.31 -27.64
N LYS A 291 6.61 -5.66 -26.50
CA LYS A 291 6.43 -4.21 -26.39
C LYS A 291 7.60 -3.54 -25.69
N GLU A 292 7.99 -2.38 -26.21
CA GLU A 292 8.99 -1.52 -25.58
C GLU A 292 8.36 -0.68 -24.46
N VAL A 293 8.66 -1.05 -23.22
CA VAL A 293 8.22 -0.35 -22.00
C VAL A 293 9.36 0.51 -21.42
N PRO A 294 9.03 1.63 -20.73
CA PRO A 294 10.00 2.46 -20.03
C PRO A 294 10.92 1.69 -19.07
N SER A 295 12.14 2.19 -18.87
CA SER A 295 13.14 1.59 -17.96
C SER A 295 12.58 1.29 -16.56
N SER A 296 11.86 2.24 -15.98
CA SER A 296 11.28 2.11 -14.63
C SER A 296 10.33 0.93 -14.49
N TRP A 297 9.59 0.58 -15.54
CA TRP A 297 8.67 -0.55 -15.51
C TRP A 297 9.42 -1.86 -15.29
N LYS A 298 10.54 -2.02 -16.01
CA LYS A 298 11.41 -3.21 -15.92
C LYS A 298 11.98 -3.34 -14.51
N LYS A 299 12.54 -2.24 -13.97
CA LYS A 299 13.11 -2.20 -12.61
C LYS A 299 12.08 -2.58 -11.54
N PHE A 300 10.88 -1.99 -11.55
CA PHE A 300 9.85 -2.35 -10.57
C PHE A 300 9.30 -3.78 -10.70
N LYS A 301 9.19 -4.30 -11.93
CA LYS A 301 8.85 -5.71 -12.14
C LYS A 301 9.93 -6.62 -11.53
N ASP A 302 11.21 -6.32 -11.75
CA ASP A 302 12.31 -7.14 -11.23
C ASP A 302 12.38 -7.07 -9.70
N ILE A 303 12.13 -5.90 -9.10
CA ILE A 303 11.96 -5.72 -7.64
C ILE A 303 10.83 -6.60 -7.11
N ALA A 304 9.65 -6.56 -7.73
CA ALA A 304 8.51 -7.36 -7.27
C ALA A 304 8.81 -8.87 -7.37
N LEU A 305 9.42 -9.31 -8.47
CA LEU A 305 9.77 -10.71 -8.67
C LEU A 305 10.85 -11.19 -7.68
N PHE A 306 11.80 -10.33 -7.31
CA PHE A 306 12.79 -10.62 -6.27
C PHE A 306 12.11 -10.95 -4.92
N TRP A 307 11.15 -10.14 -4.50
CA TRP A 307 10.43 -10.38 -3.24
C TRP A 307 9.51 -11.60 -3.29
N ILE A 308 8.85 -11.85 -4.43
CA ILE A 308 8.10 -13.10 -4.64
C ILE A 308 9.03 -14.32 -4.50
N GLU A 309 10.23 -14.26 -5.06
CA GLU A 309 11.21 -15.35 -4.98
C GLU A 309 11.72 -15.59 -3.54
N LYS A 310 11.80 -14.54 -2.72
CA LYS A 310 12.11 -14.65 -1.29
C LYS A 310 10.98 -15.23 -0.44
N GLY A 311 9.78 -15.40 -1.00
CA GLY A 311 8.63 -15.98 -0.32
C GLY A 311 7.61 -14.99 0.21
N VAL A 312 7.67 -13.71 -0.21
CA VAL A 312 6.56 -12.77 0.02
C VAL A 312 5.34 -13.23 -0.79
N ASP A 313 4.15 -13.25 -0.17
CA ASP A 313 2.93 -13.77 -0.81
C ASP A 313 2.16 -12.72 -1.61
N GLY A 314 2.61 -11.47 -1.64
CA GLY A 314 1.92 -10.38 -2.33
C GLY A 314 2.36 -8.99 -1.87
N PHE A 315 1.69 -7.97 -2.38
CA PHE A 315 2.07 -6.57 -2.19
C PHE A 315 0.86 -5.69 -1.90
N ARG A 316 1.08 -4.68 -1.06
CA ARG A 316 0.28 -3.45 -1.06
C ARG A 316 1.05 -2.38 -1.84
N TYR A 317 0.33 -1.65 -2.69
CA TYR A 317 0.90 -0.60 -3.53
C TYR A 317 0.47 0.77 -3.03
N ASP A 318 1.45 1.57 -2.63
CA ASP A 318 1.26 2.96 -2.19
C ASP A 318 0.97 3.90 -3.35
N MET A 319 0.03 4.83 -3.16
CA MET A 319 -0.34 5.88 -4.13
C MET A 319 -0.48 5.35 -5.57
N ALA A 320 -1.11 4.19 -5.72
CA ALA A 320 -1.13 3.45 -6.99
C ALA A 320 -1.80 4.24 -8.11
N GLU A 321 -2.76 5.10 -7.76
CA GLU A 321 -3.50 5.96 -8.69
C GLU A 321 -2.62 6.97 -9.47
N MET A 322 -1.42 7.25 -8.97
CA MET A 322 -0.47 8.18 -9.59
C MET A 322 0.42 7.52 -10.65
N VAL A 323 0.21 6.24 -10.94
CA VAL A 323 1.00 5.42 -11.87
C VAL A 323 0.08 4.84 -12.94
N PRO A 324 0.44 4.85 -14.24
CA PRO A 324 -0.46 4.41 -15.31
C PRO A 324 -0.99 2.97 -15.15
N VAL A 325 -2.26 2.75 -15.54
CA VAL A 325 -2.91 1.43 -15.47
C VAL A 325 -2.17 0.36 -16.28
N GLU A 326 -1.54 0.77 -17.38
CA GLU A 326 -0.74 -0.11 -18.24
C GLU A 326 0.49 -0.68 -17.51
N PHE A 327 1.14 0.10 -16.66
CA PHE A 327 2.25 -0.38 -15.84
C PHE A 327 1.77 -1.48 -14.89
N TRP A 328 0.62 -1.27 -14.24
CA TRP A 328 0.03 -2.28 -13.36
C TRP A 328 -0.29 -3.56 -14.11
N SER A 329 -0.85 -3.46 -15.32
CA SER A 329 -1.05 -4.63 -16.17
C SER A 329 0.26 -5.36 -16.47
N TYR A 330 1.33 -4.63 -16.80
CA TYR A 330 2.63 -5.20 -17.13
C TYR A 330 3.23 -5.93 -15.92
N MET A 331 3.31 -5.25 -14.78
CA MET A 331 3.93 -5.79 -13.57
C MET A 331 3.09 -6.91 -12.96
N ASN A 332 1.78 -6.72 -12.80
CA ASN A 332 0.91 -7.68 -12.12
C ASN A 332 0.75 -8.96 -12.95
N SER A 333 0.72 -8.87 -14.28
CA SER A 333 0.71 -10.08 -15.12
C SER A 333 1.99 -10.90 -15.00
N ALA A 334 3.15 -10.25 -14.88
CA ALA A 334 4.42 -10.92 -14.63
C ALA A 334 4.48 -11.55 -13.22
N ILE A 335 3.99 -10.85 -12.19
CA ILE A 335 3.88 -11.39 -10.82
C ILE A 335 2.98 -12.63 -10.82
N LYS A 336 1.79 -12.55 -11.41
CA LYS A 336 0.83 -13.67 -11.47
C LYS A 336 1.36 -14.85 -12.28
N ALA A 337 2.17 -14.61 -13.31
CA ALA A 337 2.84 -15.68 -14.05
C ALA A 337 3.86 -16.45 -13.19
N LYS A 338 4.55 -15.78 -12.24
CA LYS A 338 5.47 -16.43 -11.28
C LYS A 338 4.73 -17.05 -10.09
N ASN A 339 3.71 -16.36 -9.57
CA ASN A 339 2.86 -16.81 -8.48
C ASN A 339 1.39 -16.42 -8.75
N PRO A 340 0.56 -17.33 -9.30
CA PRO A 340 -0.86 -17.05 -9.58
C PRO A 340 -1.70 -16.72 -8.34
N HIS A 341 -1.18 -17.03 -7.16
CA HIS A 341 -1.84 -16.78 -5.87
C HIS A 341 -1.30 -15.53 -5.15
N ALA A 342 -0.41 -14.76 -5.79
CA ALA A 342 0.09 -13.51 -5.22
C ALA A 342 -1.08 -12.57 -4.88
N PHE A 343 -1.07 -11.96 -3.69
CA PHE A 343 -2.10 -11.03 -3.24
C PHE A 343 -1.75 -9.59 -3.64
N LEU A 344 -2.53 -8.95 -4.51
CA LEU A 344 -2.22 -7.62 -5.05
C LEU A 344 -3.27 -6.58 -4.62
N LEU A 345 -2.86 -5.64 -3.78
CA LEU A 345 -3.72 -4.63 -3.17
C LEU A 345 -3.24 -3.23 -3.52
N ALA A 346 -4.10 -2.41 -4.14
CA ALA A 346 -3.75 -1.05 -4.51
C ALA A 346 -4.49 0.01 -3.69
N GLU A 347 -3.74 1.05 -3.32
CA GLU A 347 -4.31 2.28 -2.82
C GLU A 347 -4.71 3.19 -3.99
N VAL A 348 -6.01 3.23 -4.26
CA VAL A 348 -6.62 4.11 -5.26
C VAL A 348 -7.74 4.87 -4.56
N TYR A 349 -7.72 6.20 -4.62
CA TYR A 349 -8.71 7.04 -3.96
C TYR A 349 -9.71 7.65 -4.93
N ASN A 350 -9.49 7.52 -6.23
CA ASN A 350 -10.46 7.92 -7.24
C ASN A 350 -11.38 6.75 -7.67
N PRO A 351 -12.67 6.73 -7.26
CA PRO A 351 -13.60 5.64 -7.59
C PRO A 351 -13.84 5.44 -9.10
N SER A 352 -13.64 6.49 -9.91
CA SER A 352 -13.77 6.38 -11.37
C SER A 352 -12.71 5.49 -12.02
N LEU A 353 -11.58 5.26 -11.33
CA LEU A 353 -10.48 4.43 -11.82
C LEU A 353 -10.55 2.97 -11.34
N TYR A 354 -11.43 2.65 -10.37
CA TYR A 354 -11.42 1.35 -9.71
C TYR A 354 -11.52 0.18 -10.70
N ARG A 355 -12.43 0.28 -11.65
CA ARG A 355 -12.68 -0.76 -12.66
C ARG A 355 -11.48 -0.92 -13.59
N ASP A 356 -10.84 0.17 -14.00
CA ASP A 356 -9.62 0.09 -14.80
C ASP A 356 -8.50 -0.61 -14.02
N TYR A 357 -8.31 -0.32 -12.73
CA TYR A 357 -7.25 -0.93 -11.93
C TYR A 357 -7.50 -2.42 -11.64
N ILE A 358 -8.75 -2.80 -11.35
CA ILE A 358 -9.14 -4.21 -11.18
C ILE A 358 -8.99 -4.97 -12.51
N HIS A 359 -9.64 -4.47 -13.57
CA HIS A 359 -9.82 -5.21 -14.81
C HIS A 359 -8.73 -5.00 -15.84
N LYS A 360 -8.14 -3.81 -15.99
CA LYS A 360 -6.97 -3.61 -16.87
C LYS A 360 -5.67 -3.81 -16.08
N GLY A 361 -5.58 -3.24 -14.88
CA GLY A 361 -4.40 -3.33 -14.00
C GLY A 361 -4.18 -4.69 -13.34
N LYS A 362 -5.17 -5.61 -13.39
CA LYS A 362 -5.12 -6.94 -12.74
C LYS A 362 -4.88 -6.88 -11.23
N MET A 363 -5.38 -5.84 -10.56
CA MET A 363 -5.40 -5.80 -9.09
C MET A 363 -6.40 -6.81 -8.54
N ASP A 364 -6.05 -7.49 -7.44
CA ASP A 364 -7.02 -8.34 -6.74
C ASP A 364 -7.93 -7.50 -5.84
N TYR A 365 -7.36 -6.47 -5.20
CA TYR A 365 -8.07 -5.65 -4.23
C TYR A 365 -7.71 -4.16 -4.34
N LEU A 366 -8.65 -3.29 -3.99
CA LEU A 366 -8.48 -1.84 -3.87
C LEU A 366 -8.93 -1.37 -2.47
N TYR A 367 -8.37 -0.26 -1.99
CA TYR A 367 -8.89 0.42 -0.79
C TYR A 367 -10.28 0.98 -1.03
N ASP A 368 -11.22 0.68 -0.13
CA ASP A 368 -12.51 1.37 -0.10
C ASP A 368 -12.49 2.56 0.87
N LYS A 369 -11.70 3.59 0.52
CA LYS A 369 -11.58 4.81 1.33
C LYS A 369 -12.74 5.79 1.10
N VAL A 370 -12.92 6.22 -0.15
CA VAL A 370 -13.71 7.43 -0.47
C VAL A 370 -15.23 7.24 -0.40
N ALA A 371 -15.72 6.00 -0.39
CA ALA A 371 -17.15 5.72 -0.30
C ALA A 371 -17.55 5.18 1.06
N LEU A 372 -17.28 3.90 1.32
CA LEU A 372 -17.77 3.24 2.53
C LEU A 372 -17.05 3.75 3.79
N TYR A 373 -15.71 3.79 3.76
CA TYR A 373 -14.93 4.22 4.92
C TYR A 373 -15.28 5.65 5.33
N ASP A 374 -15.25 6.63 4.42
CA ASP A 374 -15.58 8.02 4.74
C ASP A 374 -17.02 8.17 5.28
N THR A 375 -17.96 7.37 4.76
CA THR A 375 -19.34 7.34 5.29
C THR A 375 -19.39 6.78 6.71
N LEU A 376 -18.74 5.64 6.96
CA LEU A 376 -18.66 5.01 8.29
C LEU A 376 -17.92 5.92 9.29
N LYS A 377 -16.88 6.63 8.84
CA LYS A 377 -16.13 7.64 9.59
C LYS A 377 -17.07 8.71 10.13
N HIS A 378 -17.85 9.35 9.27
CA HIS A 378 -18.81 10.39 9.68
C HIS A 378 -19.92 9.86 10.60
N ILE A 379 -20.39 8.63 10.37
CA ILE A 379 -21.37 7.98 11.26
C ILE A 379 -20.74 7.77 12.66
N MET A 380 -19.51 7.26 12.75
CA MET A 380 -18.81 7.05 14.02
C MET A 380 -18.55 8.38 14.77
N GLN A 381 -18.30 9.47 14.04
CA GLN A 381 -18.14 10.81 14.58
C GLN A 381 -19.47 11.46 15.02
N GLY A 382 -20.61 10.83 14.72
CA GLY A 382 -21.94 11.28 15.15
C GLY A 382 -22.57 12.37 14.29
N HIS A 383 -22.02 12.64 13.10
CA HIS A 383 -22.55 13.64 12.18
C HIS A 383 -22.85 13.10 10.76
N GLY A 384 -22.74 11.79 10.56
CA GLY A 384 -23.14 11.08 9.32
C GLY A 384 -24.51 10.40 9.42
N SER A 385 -25.09 10.04 8.27
CA SER A 385 -26.34 9.28 8.15
C SER A 385 -26.08 7.88 7.59
N THR A 386 -26.78 6.87 8.12
CA THR A 386 -26.76 5.49 7.62
C THR A 386 -27.49 5.35 6.27
N ASP A 387 -28.32 6.31 5.88
CA ASP A 387 -29.08 6.27 4.62
C ASP A 387 -28.16 6.27 3.39
N HIS A 388 -26.93 6.75 3.54
CA HIS A 388 -25.92 6.76 2.47
C HIS A 388 -25.30 5.39 2.21
N LEU A 389 -25.43 4.42 3.12
CA LEU A 389 -24.77 3.11 2.98
C LEU A 389 -25.37 2.27 1.85
N ALA A 390 -26.71 2.24 1.73
CA ALA A 390 -27.36 1.38 0.73
C ALA A 390 -27.01 1.78 -0.72
N PRO A 391 -27.03 3.08 -1.12
CA PRO A 391 -26.58 3.49 -2.45
C PRO A 391 -25.11 3.18 -2.74
N ILE A 392 -24.23 3.28 -1.74
CA ILE A 392 -22.80 2.96 -1.88
C ILE A 392 -22.63 1.48 -2.19
N ILE A 393 -23.26 0.63 -1.37
CA ILE A 393 -23.20 -0.83 -1.53
C ILE A 393 -23.77 -1.21 -2.90
N GLU A 394 -24.93 -0.66 -3.29
CA GLU A 394 -25.55 -0.92 -4.60
C GLU A 394 -24.63 -0.50 -5.77
N GLY A 395 -23.97 0.66 -5.66
CA GLY A 395 -23.08 1.19 -6.70
C GLY A 395 -21.73 0.44 -6.85
N GLN A 396 -21.40 -0.43 -5.89
CA GLN A 396 -20.15 -1.21 -5.87
C GLN A 396 -20.37 -2.71 -6.07
N GLN A 397 -21.60 -3.20 -6.25
CA GLN A 397 -21.91 -4.63 -6.36
C GLN A 397 -21.08 -5.39 -7.40
N ASP A 398 -20.72 -4.74 -8.51
CA ASP A 398 -19.93 -5.36 -9.56
C ASP A 398 -18.46 -5.60 -9.17
N ILE A 399 -17.96 -4.87 -8.16
CA ILE A 399 -16.56 -4.93 -7.70
C ILE A 399 -16.41 -5.18 -6.19
N GLU A 400 -17.49 -5.43 -5.45
CA GLU A 400 -17.48 -5.53 -3.98
C GLU A 400 -16.46 -6.56 -3.44
N ASN A 401 -16.26 -7.66 -4.17
CA ASN A 401 -15.30 -8.71 -3.82
C ASN A 401 -13.83 -8.29 -4.01
N HIS A 402 -13.59 -7.13 -4.63
CA HIS A 402 -12.29 -6.50 -4.83
C HIS A 402 -12.07 -5.32 -3.86
N LEU A 403 -12.98 -5.04 -2.93
CA LEU A 403 -12.86 -3.89 -2.04
C LEU A 403 -12.36 -4.34 -0.65
N LEU A 404 -11.23 -3.77 -0.23
CA LEU A 404 -10.71 -3.93 1.12
C LEU A 404 -11.36 -2.90 2.04
N HIS A 405 -12.16 -3.38 2.98
CA HIS A 405 -12.77 -2.52 4.00
C HIS A 405 -11.88 -2.43 5.25
N PHE A 406 -11.84 -1.24 5.84
CA PHE A 406 -11.16 -0.95 7.10
C PHE A 406 -11.91 0.17 7.84
N LEU A 407 -11.56 0.42 9.11
CA LEU A 407 -12.12 1.52 9.91
C LEU A 407 -11.07 2.52 10.42
N GLU A 408 -9.80 2.14 10.34
CA GLU A 408 -8.62 2.96 10.57
C GLU A 408 -7.42 2.23 9.97
N ASN A 409 -6.36 2.97 9.66
CA ASN A 409 -5.07 2.43 9.26
C ASN A 409 -3.97 3.37 9.80
N HIS A 410 -2.75 3.25 9.31
CA HIS A 410 -1.63 4.12 9.72
C HIS A 410 -1.71 5.61 9.30
N ASP A 411 -2.53 5.97 8.31
CA ASP A 411 -2.73 7.36 7.86
C ASP A 411 -3.96 8.03 8.49
N GLU A 412 -4.85 7.24 9.08
CA GLU A 412 -6.10 7.71 9.65
C GLU A 412 -6.01 7.84 11.18
N GLN A 413 -6.85 8.73 11.73
CA GLN A 413 -6.94 8.90 13.17
C GLN A 413 -7.48 7.63 13.84
N ARG A 414 -6.90 7.26 14.99
CA ARG A 414 -7.39 6.16 15.80
C ARG A 414 -8.81 6.44 16.30
N ILE A 415 -9.70 5.45 16.25
CA ILE A 415 -11.11 5.56 16.63
C ILE A 415 -11.26 6.08 18.07
N ALA A 416 -10.40 5.59 18.96
CA ALA A 416 -10.39 5.99 20.37
C ALA A 416 -9.86 7.41 20.63
N SER A 417 -9.25 8.07 19.63
CA SER A 417 -8.70 9.41 19.79
C SER A 417 -9.80 10.44 20.12
N PRO A 418 -9.56 11.39 21.04
CA PRO A 418 -10.50 12.48 21.33
C PRO A 418 -10.90 13.30 20.10
N ASP A 419 -9.97 13.49 19.17
CA ASP A 419 -10.20 14.24 17.93
C ASP A 419 -11.00 13.45 16.87
N PHE A 420 -11.26 12.17 17.14
CA PHE A 420 -12.06 11.30 16.27
C PHE A 420 -13.42 10.95 16.89
N ALA A 421 -13.53 9.83 17.61
CA ALA A 421 -14.77 9.39 18.24
C ALA A 421 -14.66 9.34 19.77
N GLY A 422 -13.44 9.42 20.32
CA GLY A 422 -13.13 9.44 21.75
C GLY A 422 -13.39 8.12 22.50
N ASP A 423 -13.90 7.09 21.82
CA ASP A 423 -14.21 5.79 22.41
C ASP A 423 -14.20 4.69 21.33
N ALA A 424 -13.34 3.69 21.50
CA ALA A 424 -13.26 2.53 20.61
C ALA A 424 -14.59 1.75 20.49
N GLN A 425 -15.47 1.81 21.49
CA GLN A 425 -16.77 1.13 21.44
C GLN A 425 -17.66 1.65 20.30
N LYS A 426 -17.50 2.92 19.90
CA LYS A 426 -18.24 3.52 18.79
C LYS A 426 -17.87 2.92 17.42
N GLY A 427 -16.70 2.26 17.32
CA GLY A 427 -16.29 1.54 16.13
C GLY A 427 -17.00 0.20 15.93
N LYS A 428 -17.59 -0.39 16.97
CA LYS A 428 -18.18 -1.75 16.89
C LYS A 428 -19.33 -1.87 15.88
N PRO A 429 -20.32 -0.96 15.83
CA PRO A 429 -21.37 -1.03 14.81
C PRO A 429 -20.82 -0.90 13.39
N ALA A 430 -19.87 0.03 13.17
CA ALA A 430 -19.21 0.21 11.88
C ALA A 430 -18.40 -1.04 11.48
N MET A 431 -17.77 -1.72 12.45
CA MET A 431 -17.04 -2.97 12.22
C MET A 431 -17.98 -4.08 11.77
N VAL A 432 -19.16 -4.20 12.39
CA VAL A 432 -20.17 -5.18 11.94
C VAL A 432 -20.55 -4.90 10.49
N VAL A 433 -20.91 -3.66 10.15
CA VAL A 433 -21.25 -3.28 8.76
C VAL A 433 -20.10 -3.62 7.81
N SER A 434 -18.91 -3.05 8.04
CA SER A 434 -17.71 -3.23 7.21
C SER A 434 -17.33 -4.71 6.99
N THR A 435 -17.47 -5.55 8.02
CA THR A 435 -17.07 -6.95 7.96
C THR A 435 -18.14 -7.89 7.41
N THR A 436 -19.43 -7.54 7.50
CA THR A 436 -20.54 -8.43 7.10
C THR A 436 -21.28 -8.00 5.84
N ILE A 437 -21.02 -6.81 5.30
CA ILE A 437 -21.53 -6.48 3.96
C ILE A 437 -20.89 -7.42 2.93
N THR A 438 -21.74 -7.95 2.05
CA THR A 438 -21.43 -8.93 1.01
C THR A 438 -22.32 -8.71 -0.18
#